data_AF-A0A661TPH5-F1
#
_entry.id   AF-A0A661TPH5-F1
#
_cell.length_a   1.000
_cell.length_b   1.000
_cell.length_c   1.000
_cell.angle_alpha   90.00
_cell.angle_beta   90.00
_cell.angle_gamma   90.00
#
_symmetry.space_group_name_H-M   'P 1'
#
loop_
_entity.id
_entity.type
_entity.pdbx_description
1 polymer ?
#
loop_
_entity_poly.entity_id
_entity_poly.type
_entity_poly.pdbx_seq_one_letter_code
_entity_poly.pdbx_strand_id
1 'polypeptide(L)'
;MEKKMGEIFLGENWLLDTANGAKLYHEVAVPLRKKMGIIDTHTHHNLRQIVENKPFPNIWRAEVLETREEYKNCDHYIIQLAAKLPGFSQALARDPQVSDYDKWVALSKVFPYLEGNHIHQWMHLDLKRMCGIEELLSAETADRIWEKANKCLKQKDMLPQSILKKIGARIIFTTDDPVDDLTYHKMAKNIEGITFLPTFRPDAYCNIFDDKWKSNVEKICQLTGQETTLKGLMEALRIRHSYFVKRGAKASDHGLLEPYGLRISQKRAEQIFQQAYDKGEKFSLRSLGTKEFISYMMHQFCAMNQEKGMVTQIHYGAVRNANEYLFKNWGTDVGGDISAENVNIVEYILPLLSEFFSGESENQGHLILYPMNQVFAHT
;
A
#
# COMPACT_ATOMS: atom_id res chain seq x y z
N MET A 1 19.23 43.73 -5.28
CA MET A 1 19.60 42.31 -5.38
C MET A 1 19.59 41.74 -3.98
N GLU A 2 18.42 41.28 -3.52
CA GLU A 2 18.36 40.46 -2.31
C GLU A 2 19.20 39.21 -2.57
N LYS A 3 20.16 38.92 -1.68
CA LYS A 3 20.85 37.64 -1.67
C LYS A 3 19.77 36.55 -1.69
N LYS A 4 19.76 35.70 -2.71
CA LYS A 4 19.15 34.38 -2.59
C LYS A 4 19.73 33.77 -1.32
N MET A 5 18.92 33.71 -0.26
CA MET A 5 19.22 32.95 0.94
C MET A 5 19.59 31.56 0.42
N GLY A 6 20.84 31.14 0.60
CA GLY A 6 21.37 29.94 -0.07
C GLY A 6 20.41 28.77 0.16
N GLU A 7 19.79 28.28 -0.92
CA GLU A 7 18.82 27.19 -0.82
C GLU A 7 19.58 25.93 -0.40
N ILE A 8 19.48 25.59 0.88
CA ILE A 8 20.02 24.34 1.41
C ILE A 8 19.11 23.23 0.90
N PHE A 9 19.69 22.20 0.28
CA PHE A 9 18.96 21.01 -0.14
C PHE A 9 18.17 20.42 1.03
N LEU A 10 16.86 20.23 0.84
CA LEU A 10 15.93 19.81 1.90
C LEU A 10 15.97 20.73 3.14
N GLY A 11 16.13 22.04 2.93
CA GLY A 11 16.07 23.07 3.96
C GLY A 11 14.65 23.30 4.51
N GLU A 12 14.51 24.22 5.46
CA GLU A 12 13.24 24.49 6.16
C GLU A 12 12.10 24.93 5.24
N ASN A 13 12.43 25.56 4.09
CA ASN A 13 11.47 26.02 3.08
C ASN A 13 11.46 25.14 1.81
N TRP A 14 11.94 23.91 1.88
CA TRP A 14 11.89 22.97 0.75
C TRP A 14 10.43 22.76 0.30
N LEU A 15 10.18 22.95 -1.01
CA LEU A 15 8.85 22.99 -1.67
C LEU A 15 7.96 24.21 -1.32
N LEU A 16 8.50 25.20 -0.62
CA LEU A 16 7.76 26.39 -0.21
C LEU A 16 8.23 27.62 -1.00
N ASP A 17 7.77 27.72 -2.24
CA ASP A 17 8.24 28.72 -3.21
C ASP A 17 7.65 30.13 -3.01
N THR A 18 6.76 30.31 -2.03
CA THR A 18 6.12 31.61 -1.74
C THR A 18 6.10 31.92 -0.25
N ALA A 19 6.15 33.20 0.10
CA ALA A 19 6.05 33.66 1.49
C ALA A 19 4.74 33.21 2.15
N ASN A 20 3.63 33.22 1.40
CA ASN A 20 2.34 32.72 1.89
C ASN A 20 2.37 31.20 2.13
N GLY A 21 3.00 30.43 1.24
CA GLY A 21 3.18 28.99 1.43
C GLY A 21 4.02 28.68 2.67
N ALA A 22 5.14 29.37 2.84
CA ALA A 22 5.98 29.24 4.04
C ALA A 22 5.21 29.60 5.32
N LYS A 23 4.45 30.71 5.30
CA LYS A 23 3.61 31.13 6.42
C LYS A 23 2.57 30.06 6.79
N LEU A 24 1.81 29.57 5.80
CA LEU A 24 0.80 28.53 6.02
C LEU A 24 1.42 27.25 6.56
N TYR A 25 2.58 26.84 6.06
CA TYR A 25 3.25 25.65 6.54
C TYR A 25 3.74 25.81 7.99
N HIS A 26 4.53 26.85 8.27
CA HIS A 26 5.20 27.03 9.56
C HIS A 26 4.26 27.51 10.67
N GLU A 27 3.31 28.40 10.37
CA GLU A 27 2.42 28.99 11.38
C GLU A 27 1.11 28.21 11.55
N VAL A 28 0.70 27.40 10.57
CA VAL A 28 -0.58 26.65 10.63
C VAL A 28 -0.35 25.15 10.62
N ALA A 29 0.27 24.61 9.56
CA ALA A 29 0.36 23.16 9.36
C ALA A 29 1.24 22.48 10.42
N VAL A 30 2.42 23.04 10.72
CA VAL A 30 3.34 22.50 11.73
C VAL A 30 2.72 22.50 13.15
N PRO A 31 2.13 23.61 13.66
CA PRO A 31 1.42 23.60 14.93
C PRO A 31 0.23 22.64 14.97
N LEU A 32 -0.57 22.59 13.89
CA LEU A 32 -1.69 21.65 13.80
C LEU A 32 -1.19 20.20 13.86
N ARG A 33 -0.17 19.85 13.08
CA ARG A 33 0.46 18.52 13.11
C ARG A 33 1.01 18.17 14.49
N LYS A 34 1.61 19.13 15.21
CA LYS A 34 2.12 18.89 16.57
C LYS A 34 0.98 18.56 17.55
N LYS A 35 -0.20 19.16 17.38
CA LYS A 35 -1.39 18.92 18.19
C LYS A 35 -2.10 17.60 17.82
N MET A 36 -2.33 17.37 16.53
CA MET A 36 -3.17 16.28 16.03
C MET A 36 -2.40 14.99 15.75
N GLY A 37 -1.10 15.10 15.45
CA GLY A 37 -0.27 14.01 14.95
C GLY A 37 -0.58 13.60 13.51
N ILE A 38 0.05 12.52 13.06
CA ILE A 38 -0.18 11.91 11.74
C ILE A 38 -1.29 10.88 11.86
N ILE A 39 -2.28 11.01 10.98
CA ILE A 39 -3.33 10.01 10.72
C ILE A 39 -3.02 9.43 9.34
N ASP A 40 -2.48 8.22 9.33
CA ASP A 40 -2.13 7.50 8.11
C ASP A 40 -3.30 6.58 7.74
N THR A 41 -4.17 7.07 6.86
CA THR A 41 -5.46 6.44 6.55
C THR A 41 -5.39 5.22 5.63
N HIS A 42 -4.20 4.90 5.09
CA HIS A 42 -3.97 3.70 4.29
C HIS A 42 -2.48 3.43 4.16
N THR A 43 -2.01 2.28 4.66
CA THR A 43 -0.62 1.87 4.53
C THR A 43 -0.48 0.36 4.34
N HIS A 44 0.71 -0.03 3.89
CA HIS A 44 1.17 -1.41 3.79
C HIS A 44 2.25 -1.74 4.83
N HIS A 45 2.37 -0.92 5.89
CA HIS A 45 3.26 -1.21 7.02
C HIS A 45 3.04 -2.62 7.57
N ASN A 46 4.14 -3.34 7.79
CA ASN A 46 4.11 -4.64 8.40
C ASN A 46 3.88 -4.50 9.92
N LEU A 47 2.63 -4.72 10.37
CA LEU A 47 2.27 -4.55 11.78
C LEU A 47 3.02 -5.51 12.71
N ARG A 48 3.37 -6.70 12.22
CA ARG A 48 4.17 -7.67 12.98
C ARG A 48 5.56 -7.10 13.31
N GLN A 49 6.24 -6.49 12.35
CA GLN A 49 7.54 -5.85 12.56
C GLN A 49 7.46 -4.74 13.62
N ILE A 50 6.39 -3.92 13.57
CA ILE A 50 6.14 -2.85 14.53
C ILE A 50 5.88 -3.42 15.94
N VAL A 51 5.06 -4.46 16.04
CA VAL A 51 4.70 -5.09 17.33
C VAL A 51 5.89 -5.81 17.95
N GLU A 52 6.64 -6.58 17.16
CA GLU A 52 7.85 -7.28 17.65
C GLU A 52 8.98 -6.29 17.99
N ASN A 53 8.98 -5.10 17.39
CA ASN A 53 9.80 -3.94 17.75
C ASN A 53 11.30 -4.22 17.84
N LYS A 54 11.81 -5.06 16.93
CA LYS A 54 13.23 -5.39 16.83
C LYS A 54 13.94 -4.33 15.98
N PRO A 55 15.24 -4.05 16.25
CA PRO A 55 16.00 -3.10 15.45
C PRO A 55 16.14 -3.58 14.01
N PHE A 56 16.24 -2.62 13.08
CA PHE A 56 16.61 -2.92 11.71
C PHE A 56 18.08 -3.40 11.68
N PRO A 57 18.41 -4.46 10.91
CA PRO A 57 19.78 -4.98 10.85
C PRO A 57 20.80 -3.95 10.34
N ASN A 58 20.42 -3.17 9.33
CA ASN A 58 21.22 -2.13 8.69
C ASN A 58 20.33 -1.25 7.80
N ILE A 59 20.89 -0.17 7.24
CA ILE A 59 20.18 0.78 6.37
C ILE A 59 19.63 0.13 5.10
N TRP A 60 20.32 -0.84 4.50
CA TRP A 60 19.82 -1.55 3.32
C TRP A 60 18.49 -2.27 3.61
N ARG A 61 18.37 -2.91 4.79
CA ARG A 61 17.13 -3.56 5.23
C ARG A 61 16.03 -2.59 5.64
N ALA A 62 16.40 -1.42 6.16
CA ALA A 62 15.44 -0.41 6.58
C ALA A 62 14.83 0.33 5.37
N GLU A 63 15.67 0.73 4.41
CA GLU A 63 15.28 1.66 3.34
C GLU A 63 15.06 0.98 1.98
N VAL A 64 15.72 -0.15 1.69
CA VAL A 64 15.79 -0.68 0.32
C VAL A 64 15.07 -2.01 0.15
N LEU A 65 15.42 -3.02 0.95
CA LEU A 65 14.85 -4.36 0.79
C LEU A 65 14.90 -5.21 2.06
N GLU A 66 13.73 -5.44 2.64
CA GLU A 66 13.53 -6.49 3.63
C GLU A 66 13.28 -7.83 2.93
N THR A 67 14.06 -8.86 3.28
CA THR A 67 13.91 -10.22 2.69
C THR A 67 13.35 -11.23 3.67
N ARG A 68 13.14 -10.86 4.94
CA ARG A 68 12.43 -11.70 5.89
C ARG A 68 10.96 -11.74 5.50
N GLU A 69 10.47 -12.91 5.14
CA GLU A 69 9.11 -13.10 4.66
C GLU A 69 8.07 -12.58 5.67
N GLU A 70 8.33 -12.77 6.97
CA GLU A 70 7.44 -12.31 8.02
C GLU A 70 7.34 -10.78 8.14
N TYR A 71 8.34 -10.04 7.65
CA TYR A 71 8.42 -8.58 7.66
C TYR A 71 8.35 -7.99 6.25
N LYS A 72 7.97 -8.79 5.26
CA LYS A 72 7.93 -8.37 3.87
C LYS A 72 7.23 -7.01 3.75
N ASN A 73 7.95 -6.06 3.17
CA ASN A 73 7.47 -4.75 2.79
C ASN A 73 7.53 -4.65 1.26
N CYS A 74 6.60 -3.92 0.67
CA CYS A 74 6.32 -3.94 -0.76
C CYS A 74 6.76 -2.66 -1.50
N ASP A 75 7.43 -1.71 -0.84
CA ASP A 75 7.92 -0.53 -1.54
C ASP A 75 9.13 -0.86 -2.41
N HIS A 76 8.98 -0.62 -3.72
CA HIS A 76 9.89 -1.14 -4.75
C HIS A 76 10.55 -0.04 -5.59
N TYR A 77 10.31 1.24 -5.28
CA TYR A 77 10.75 2.37 -6.10
C TYR A 77 12.27 2.49 -6.25
N ILE A 78 13.03 2.36 -5.15
CA ILE A 78 14.50 2.53 -5.17
C ILE A 78 15.13 1.53 -6.13
N ILE A 79 14.84 0.24 -5.95
CA ILE A 79 15.40 -0.81 -6.79
C ILE A 79 14.94 -0.64 -8.25
N GLN A 80 13.66 -0.32 -8.46
CA GLN A 80 13.11 -0.19 -9.81
C GLN A 80 13.73 0.97 -10.61
N LEU A 81 14.10 2.08 -9.95
CA LEU A 81 14.82 3.16 -10.61
C LEU A 81 16.31 2.84 -10.77
N ALA A 82 16.97 2.37 -9.71
CA ALA A 82 18.39 2.08 -9.71
C ALA A 82 18.77 1.00 -10.75
N ALA A 83 17.92 -0.01 -10.93
CA ALA A 83 18.16 -1.10 -11.88
C ALA A 83 18.14 -0.70 -13.36
N LYS A 84 17.79 0.56 -13.67
CA LYS A 84 17.88 1.13 -15.03
C LYS A 84 19.27 1.70 -15.34
N LEU A 85 20.13 1.81 -14.33
CA LEU A 85 21.43 2.45 -14.44
C LEU A 85 22.55 1.39 -14.52
N PRO A 86 23.59 1.60 -15.35
CA PRO A 86 24.72 0.70 -15.43
C PRO A 86 25.38 0.48 -14.06
N GLY A 87 25.61 -0.78 -13.70
CA GLY A 87 26.27 -1.15 -12.43
C GLY A 87 25.32 -1.54 -11.30
N PHE A 88 24.00 -1.49 -11.50
CA PHE A 88 23.01 -1.98 -10.55
C PHE A 88 21.90 -2.75 -11.26
N SER A 89 21.35 -3.81 -10.64
CA SER A 89 20.30 -4.63 -11.24
C SER A 89 19.34 -5.22 -10.22
N GLN A 90 18.16 -5.62 -10.69
CA GLN A 90 17.15 -6.32 -9.87
C GLN A 90 17.71 -7.63 -9.29
N ALA A 91 18.56 -8.33 -10.06
CA ALA A 91 19.24 -9.54 -9.62
C ALA A 91 20.28 -9.26 -8.53
N LEU A 92 21.14 -8.24 -8.72
CA LEU A 92 22.12 -7.83 -7.72
C LEU A 92 21.46 -7.48 -6.38
N ALA A 93 20.39 -6.69 -6.41
CA ALA A 93 19.67 -6.26 -5.22
C ALA A 93 19.07 -7.43 -4.41
N ARG A 94 18.69 -8.52 -5.09
CA ARG A 94 18.03 -9.68 -4.48
C ARG A 94 18.91 -10.92 -4.32
N ASP A 95 20.17 -10.86 -4.74
CA ASP A 95 21.08 -11.99 -4.66
C ASP A 95 21.41 -12.30 -3.18
N PRO A 96 21.05 -13.49 -2.65
CA PRO A 96 21.37 -13.85 -1.27
C PRO A 96 22.87 -14.06 -1.02
N GLN A 97 23.69 -14.21 -2.07
CA GLN A 97 25.15 -14.37 -1.97
C GLN A 97 25.89 -13.03 -1.86
N VAL A 98 25.23 -11.92 -2.18
CA VAL A 98 25.83 -10.58 -2.08
C VAL A 98 25.43 -9.95 -0.75
N SER A 99 26.42 -9.43 -0.02
CA SER A 99 26.18 -8.80 1.27
C SER A 99 25.34 -7.53 1.13
N ASP A 100 24.60 -7.18 2.19
CA ASP A 100 23.83 -5.93 2.23
C ASP A 100 24.73 -4.69 2.03
N TYR A 101 25.98 -4.76 2.49
CA TYR A 101 26.97 -3.71 2.31
C TYR A 101 27.37 -3.55 0.85
N ASP A 102 27.68 -4.65 0.16
CA ASP A 102 28.09 -4.59 -1.26
C ASP A 102 26.94 -4.10 -2.14
N LYS A 103 25.70 -4.49 -1.80
CA LYS A 103 24.48 -3.95 -2.43
C LYS A 103 24.32 -2.45 -2.18
N TRP A 104 24.57 -1.99 -0.96
CA TRP A 104 24.55 -0.57 -0.61
C TRP A 104 25.61 0.22 -1.37
N VAL A 105 26.84 -0.27 -1.46
CA VAL A 105 27.92 0.36 -2.23
C VAL A 105 27.56 0.42 -3.71
N ALA A 106 26.99 -0.64 -4.28
CA ALA A 106 26.51 -0.64 -5.67
C ALA A 106 25.39 0.38 -5.89
N LEU A 107 24.41 0.46 -4.98
CA LEU A 107 23.34 1.46 -5.03
C LEU A 107 23.91 2.88 -4.96
N SER A 108 24.85 3.11 -4.05
CA SER A 108 25.45 4.44 -3.82
C SER A 108 26.17 4.98 -5.05
N LYS A 109 26.74 4.12 -5.90
CA LYS A 109 27.37 4.52 -7.17
C LYS A 109 26.37 5.06 -8.18
N VAL A 110 25.14 4.55 -8.18
CA VAL A 110 24.10 4.94 -9.15
C VAL A 110 23.11 5.97 -8.59
N PHE A 111 23.06 6.14 -7.26
CA PHE A 111 22.10 7.03 -6.59
C PHE A 111 22.15 8.50 -7.04
N PRO A 112 23.33 9.12 -7.32
CA PRO A 112 23.38 10.50 -7.83
C PRO A 112 22.62 10.72 -9.14
N TYR A 113 22.52 9.70 -9.99
CA TYR A 113 21.76 9.79 -11.25
C TYR A 113 20.24 9.77 -11.04
N LEU A 114 19.76 9.58 -9.81
CA LEU A 114 18.34 9.68 -9.46
C LEU A 114 17.92 11.12 -9.11
N GLU A 115 18.83 12.09 -9.18
CA GLU A 115 18.52 13.50 -9.00
C GLU A 115 17.35 13.94 -9.92
N GLY A 116 16.46 14.78 -9.38
CA GLY A 116 15.20 15.16 -10.04
C GLY A 116 14.05 14.17 -9.81
N ASN A 117 14.32 12.95 -9.34
CA ASN A 117 13.30 12.02 -8.87
C ASN A 117 13.03 12.19 -7.37
N HIS A 118 11.78 11.98 -6.94
CA HIS A 118 11.39 12.07 -5.53
C HIS A 118 12.12 11.04 -4.64
N ILE A 119 12.52 9.89 -5.19
CA ILE A 119 13.28 8.86 -4.45
C ILE A 119 14.63 9.38 -3.95
N HIS A 120 15.30 10.21 -4.75
CA HIS A 120 16.51 10.87 -4.30
C HIS A 120 16.23 11.75 -3.08
N GLN A 121 15.11 12.47 -3.07
CA GLN A 121 14.74 13.37 -1.97
C GLN A 121 14.29 12.61 -0.71
N TRP A 122 13.52 11.52 -0.86
CA TRP A 122 13.01 10.73 0.27
C TRP A 122 14.14 10.09 1.08
N MET A 123 15.08 9.38 0.44
CA MET A 123 16.23 8.78 1.12
C MET A 123 17.03 9.82 1.94
N HIS A 124 17.31 10.99 1.36
CA HIS A 124 18.05 12.04 2.07
C HIS A 124 17.23 12.72 3.16
N LEU A 125 15.89 12.80 3.03
CA LEU A 125 15.01 13.25 4.10
C LEU A 125 15.04 12.29 5.29
N ASP A 126 15.02 10.99 5.04
CA ASP A 126 15.05 9.98 6.08
C ASP A 126 16.40 9.98 6.80
N LEU A 127 17.51 9.97 6.05
CA LEU A 127 18.87 10.14 6.56
C LEU A 127 19.01 11.40 7.44
N LYS A 128 18.51 12.54 6.98
CA LYS A 128 18.59 13.82 7.69
C LYS A 128 17.71 13.84 8.94
N ARG A 129 16.42 13.51 8.81
CA ARG A 129 15.44 13.66 9.90
C ARG A 129 15.61 12.58 10.97
N MET A 130 15.95 11.36 10.57
CA MET A 130 16.06 10.24 11.51
C MET A 130 17.45 10.14 12.11
N CYS A 131 18.50 10.33 11.31
CA CYS A 131 19.89 10.10 11.71
C CYS A 131 20.80 11.34 11.69
N GLY A 132 20.30 12.52 11.30
CA GLY A 132 21.10 13.74 11.24
C GLY A 132 22.20 13.72 10.18
N ILE A 133 22.05 12.86 9.16
CA ILE A 133 23.04 12.71 8.07
C ILE A 133 22.63 13.63 6.92
N GLU A 134 23.44 14.66 6.65
CA GLU A 134 23.22 15.62 5.55
C GLU A 134 24.10 15.35 4.31
N GLU A 135 25.01 14.37 4.39
CA GLU A 135 25.83 13.95 3.25
C GLU A 135 24.94 13.35 2.15
N LEU A 136 25.19 13.74 0.89
CA LEU A 136 24.53 13.13 -0.25
C LEU A 136 25.10 11.73 -0.50
N LEU A 137 24.26 10.76 -0.83
CA LEU A 137 24.65 9.40 -1.14
C LEU A 137 25.32 9.32 -2.52
N SER A 138 26.59 8.91 -2.51
CA SER A 138 27.44 8.73 -3.68
C SER A 138 28.48 7.64 -3.42
N ALA A 139 29.28 7.30 -4.43
CA ALA A 139 30.39 6.35 -4.26
C ALA A 139 31.39 6.80 -3.18
N GLU A 140 31.62 8.09 -3.03
CA GLU A 140 32.61 8.69 -2.12
C GLU A 140 32.10 8.80 -0.66
N THR A 141 30.78 8.73 -0.47
CA THR A 141 30.12 8.89 0.84
C THR A 141 29.52 7.58 1.37
N ALA A 142 29.41 6.55 0.52
CA ALA A 142 28.76 5.27 0.80
C ALA A 142 29.16 4.68 2.16
N ASP A 143 30.46 4.54 2.40
CA ASP A 143 31.01 3.91 3.60
C ASP A 143 30.67 4.73 4.86
N ARG A 144 30.83 6.06 4.79
CA ARG A 144 30.54 6.96 5.92
C ARG A 144 29.06 6.97 6.26
N ILE A 145 28.18 7.00 5.25
CA ILE A 145 26.72 6.97 5.47
C ILE A 145 26.32 5.61 6.04
N TRP A 146 26.85 4.51 5.51
CA TRP A 146 26.61 3.16 6.04
C TRP A 146 26.95 3.06 7.53
N GLU A 147 28.14 3.49 7.93
CA GLU A 147 28.57 3.46 9.33
C GLU A 147 27.69 4.33 10.23
N LYS A 148 27.43 5.57 9.83
CA LYS A 148 26.62 6.53 10.61
C LYS A 148 25.17 6.05 10.75
N ALA A 149 24.56 5.62 9.65
CA ALA A 149 23.17 5.15 9.64
C ALA A 149 23.03 3.86 10.47
N ASN A 150 23.95 2.91 10.33
CA ASN A 150 23.88 1.67 11.10
C ASN A 150 24.14 1.89 12.60
N LYS A 151 24.96 2.89 12.97
CA LYS A 151 25.11 3.30 14.37
C LYS A 151 23.83 3.96 14.91
N CYS A 152 23.17 4.78 14.09
CA CYS A 152 21.87 5.39 14.38
C CYS A 152 20.77 4.32 14.57
N LEU A 153 20.63 3.36 13.65
CA LEU A 153 19.59 2.32 13.69
C LEU A 153 19.69 1.37 14.90
N LYS A 154 20.85 1.29 15.55
CA LYS A 154 21.04 0.52 16.80
C LYS A 154 20.53 1.24 18.06
N GLN A 155 20.19 2.52 17.97
CA GLN A 155 19.71 3.29 19.10
C GLN A 155 18.26 2.91 19.46
N LYS A 156 17.91 3.02 20.74
CA LYS A 156 16.56 2.67 21.24
C LYS A 156 15.46 3.57 20.65
N ASP A 157 15.79 4.81 20.28
CA ASP A 157 14.88 5.75 19.64
C ASP A 157 14.65 5.45 18.14
N MET A 158 15.39 4.49 17.58
CA MET A 158 15.28 4.00 16.20
C MET A 158 14.64 2.61 16.09
N LEU A 159 14.06 2.09 17.17
CA LEU A 159 13.17 0.93 17.07
C LEU A 159 11.86 1.31 16.35
N PRO A 160 11.19 0.38 15.64
CA PRO A 160 9.98 0.67 14.88
C PRO A 160 8.92 1.51 15.62
N GLN A 161 8.60 1.14 16.87
CA GLN A 161 7.63 1.90 17.68
C GLN A 161 8.14 3.29 18.07
N SER A 162 9.44 3.42 18.34
CA SER A 162 10.07 4.69 18.69
C SER A 162 10.08 5.65 17.50
N ILE A 163 10.35 5.15 16.29
CA ILE A 163 10.28 5.94 15.05
C ILE A 163 8.87 6.50 14.86
N LEU A 164 7.85 5.65 14.95
CA LEU A 164 6.44 6.09 14.80
C LEU A 164 6.06 7.15 15.85
N LYS A 165 6.51 6.98 17.09
CA LYS A 165 6.31 7.98 18.16
C LYS A 165 7.06 9.29 17.85
N LYS A 166 8.31 9.22 17.38
CA LYS A 166 9.16 10.37 17.02
C LYS A 166 8.55 11.19 15.88
N ILE A 167 7.96 10.55 14.87
CA ILE A 167 7.28 11.26 13.77
C ILE A 167 5.87 11.74 14.16
N GLY A 168 5.38 11.39 15.35
CA GLY A 168 4.07 11.79 15.85
C GLY A 168 2.90 11.03 15.21
N ALA A 169 3.09 9.78 14.80
CA ALA A 169 1.98 8.93 14.35
C ALA A 169 0.96 8.72 15.47
N ARG A 170 -0.33 8.75 15.12
CA ARG A 170 -1.44 8.60 16.07
C ARG A 170 -2.42 7.53 15.67
N ILE A 171 -2.76 7.46 14.39
CA ILE A 171 -3.66 6.44 13.86
C ILE A 171 -3.04 5.94 12.57
N ILE A 172 -2.96 4.62 12.42
CA ILE A 172 -2.42 3.94 11.25
C ILE A 172 -3.44 2.89 10.82
N PHE A 173 -3.80 2.92 9.54
CA PHE A 173 -4.69 1.96 8.91
C PHE A 173 -3.89 0.97 8.07
N THR A 174 -3.71 -0.25 8.56
CA THR A 174 -3.04 -1.31 7.81
C THR A 174 -3.97 -1.91 6.77
N THR A 175 -3.42 -2.61 5.79
CA THR A 175 -4.19 -3.32 4.77
C THR A 175 -4.12 -4.82 5.04
N ASP A 176 -5.27 -5.45 5.29
CA ASP A 176 -5.32 -6.84 5.79
C ASP A 176 -6.29 -7.70 4.95
N ASP A 177 -5.94 -8.97 4.76
CA ASP A 177 -6.78 -9.93 4.03
C ASP A 177 -7.94 -10.41 4.92
N PRO A 178 -9.17 -10.59 4.40
CA PRO A 178 -10.30 -11.18 5.11
C PRO A 178 -9.99 -12.45 5.95
N VAL A 179 -9.05 -13.31 5.54
CA VAL A 179 -8.67 -14.51 6.32
C VAL A 179 -7.72 -14.23 7.50
N ASP A 180 -7.14 -13.03 7.59
CA ASP A 180 -6.20 -12.70 8.65
C ASP A 180 -6.89 -12.74 10.03
N ASP A 181 -6.21 -13.32 11.01
CA ASP A 181 -6.73 -13.46 12.37
C ASP A 181 -6.67 -12.15 13.17
N LEU A 182 -6.01 -11.13 12.62
CA LEU A 182 -5.75 -9.83 13.20
C LEU A 182 -5.11 -9.93 14.60
N THR A 183 -4.26 -10.93 14.85
CA THR A 183 -3.59 -11.11 16.15
C THR A 183 -2.64 -9.96 16.46
N TYR A 184 -1.88 -9.46 15.48
CA TYR A 184 -1.01 -8.29 15.68
C TYR A 184 -1.79 -7.01 16.01
N HIS A 185 -3.01 -6.83 15.48
CA HIS A 185 -3.89 -5.73 15.88
C HIS A 185 -4.29 -5.80 17.36
N LYS A 186 -4.50 -7.01 17.90
CA LYS A 186 -4.79 -7.19 19.33
C LYS A 186 -3.58 -6.83 20.17
N MET A 187 -2.39 -7.28 19.75
CA MET A 187 -1.13 -7.00 20.46
C MET A 187 -0.74 -5.51 20.40
N ALA A 188 -1.01 -4.86 19.27
CA ALA A 188 -0.69 -3.46 19.04
C ALA A 188 -1.44 -2.49 19.99
N LYS A 189 -2.51 -2.94 20.64
CA LYS A 189 -3.18 -2.17 21.71
C LYS A 189 -2.26 -1.81 22.88
N ASN A 190 -1.16 -2.55 23.07
CA ASN A 190 -0.15 -2.28 24.09
C ASN A 190 0.85 -1.19 23.66
N ILE A 191 0.79 -0.71 22.41
CA ILE A 191 1.65 0.36 21.91
C ILE A 191 1.00 1.70 22.24
N GLU A 192 1.42 2.29 23.36
CA GLU A 192 0.84 3.54 23.84
C GLU A 192 0.99 4.69 22.83
N GLY A 193 -0.10 5.47 22.67
CA GLY A 193 -0.12 6.71 21.89
C GLY A 193 -0.33 6.55 20.39
N ILE A 194 -0.45 5.31 19.89
CA ILE A 194 -0.70 4.99 18.48
C ILE A 194 -1.82 3.94 18.40
N THR A 195 -2.83 4.20 17.57
CA THR A 195 -3.93 3.27 17.29
C THR A 195 -3.72 2.63 15.92
N PHE A 196 -3.77 1.30 15.87
CA PHE A 196 -3.69 0.54 14.62
C PHE A 196 -5.06 -0.03 14.31
N LEU A 197 -5.58 0.27 13.12
CA LEU A 197 -6.90 -0.17 12.66
C LEU A 197 -6.75 -0.97 11.37
N PRO A 198 -7.45 -2.12 11.22
CA PRO A 198 -7.37 -2.90 10.00
C PRO A 198 -8.26 -2.30 8.90
N THR A 199 -7.80 -2.37 7.66
CA THR A 199 -8.59 -2.10 6.45
C THR A 199 -8.89 -3.42 5.75
N PHE A 200 -10.17 -3.68 5.48
CA PHE A 200 -10.62 -4.94 4.88
C PHE A 200 -10.35 -4.95 3.37
N ARG A 201 -9.43 -5.79 2.88
CA ARG A 201 -9.07 -5.86 1.44
C ARG A 201 -9.39 -7.22 0.81
N PRO A 202 -10.55 -7.39 0.14
CA PRO A 202 -11.00 -8.69 -0.34
C PRO A 202 -10.59 -9.03 -1.79
N ASP A 203 -9.55 -8.39 -2.35
CA ASP A 203 -9.10 -8.59 -3.74
C ASP A 203 -8.95 -10.09 -4.11
N ALA A 204 -8.39 -10.89 -3.19
CA ALA A 204 -8.12 -12.32 -3.37
C ALA A 204 -9.36 -13.18 -3.68
N TYR A 205 -10.57 -12.68 -3.37
CA TYR A 205 -11.85 -13.36 -3.55
C TYR A 205 -12.62 -12.85 -4.77
N CYS A 206 -12.18 -11.75 -5.36
CA CYS A 206 -12.80 -11.12 -6.54
C CYS A 206 -12.02 -11.41 -7.82
N ASN A 207 -10.70 -11.60 -7.68
CA ASN A 207 -9.79 -11.82 -8.79
C ASN A 207 -9.88 -13.26 -9.32
N ILE A 208 -11.00 -13.62 -9.97
CA ILE A 208 -11.24 -14.97 -10.55
C ILE A 208 -10.21 -15.39 -11.61
N PHE A 209 -9.40 -14.43 -12.09
CA PHE A 209 -8.29 -14.65 -13.02
C PHE A 209 -6.98 -15.04 -12.32
N ASP A 210 -6.92 -14.93 -10.98
CA ASP A 210 -5.74 -15.32 -10.19
C ASP A 210 -5.73 -16.82 -9.95
N ASP A 211 -4.58 -17.46 -10.15
CA ASP A 211 -4.40 -18.90 -9.96
C ASP A 211 -4.67 -19.38 -8.52
N LYS A 212 -4.51 -18.50 -7.53
CA LYS A 212 -4.77 -18.78 -6.11
C LYS A 212 -6.22 -18.52 -5.70
N TRP A 213 -7.04 -17.91 -6.56
CA TRP A 213 -8.42 -17.54 -6.24
C TRP A 213 -9.21 -18.71 -5.65
N LYS A 214 -9.19 -19.86 -6.32
CA LYS A 214 -9.90 -21.07 -5.87
C LYS A 214 -9.50 -21.48 -4.45
N SER A 215 -8.19 -21.56 -4.18
CA SER A 215 -7.67 -21.92 -2.86
C SER A 215 -8.01 -20.89 -1.78
N ASN A 216 -8.07 -19.59 -2.13
CA ASN A 216 -8.46 -18.53 -1.20
C ASN A 216 -9.94 -18.67 -0.83
N VAL A 217 -10.81 -18.90 -1.82
CA VAL A 217 -12.26 -19.14 -1.60
C VAL A 217 -12.47 -20.35 -0.69
N GLU A 218 -11.79 -21.47 -0.94
CA GLU A 218 -11.86 -22.66 -0.07
C GLU A 218 -11.43 -22.33 1.37
N LYS A 219 -10.31 -21.60 1.53
CA LYS A 219 -9.77 -21.23 2.83
C LYS A 219 -10.73 -20.36 3.64
N ILE A 220 -11.35 -19.33 3.04
CA ILE A 220 -12.26 -18.44 3.78
C ILE A 220 -13.58 -19.13 4.11
N CYS A 221 -14.11 -19.96 3.21
CA CYS A 221 -15.30 -20.76 3.45
C CYS A 221 -15.06 -21.75 4.60
N GLN A 222 -13.94 -22.48 4.57
CA GLN A 222 -13.54 -23.38 5.65
C GLN A 222 -13.38 -22.65 6.99
N LEU A 223 -12.70 -21.49 6.99
CA LEU A 223 -12.48 -20.67 8.19
C LEU A 223 -13.80 -20.23 8.87
N THR A 224 -14.88 -20.09 8.08
CA THR A 224 -16.18 -19.60 8.53
C THR A 224 -17.27 -20.69 8.55
N GLY A 225 -16.90 -21.95 8.28
CA GLY A 225 -17.83 -23.08 8.26
C GLY A 225 -18.88 -23.00 7.15
N GLN A 226 -18.59 -22.29 6.06
CA GLN A 226 -19.49 -22.15 4.90
C GLN A 226 -19.15 -23.18 3.82
N GLU A 227 -20.16 -23.55 3.02
CA GLU A 227 -19.95 -24.36 1.82
C GLU A 227 -19.29 -23.53 0.71
N THR A 228 -18.48 -24.16 -0.15
CA THR A 228 -17.79 -23.47 -1.24
C THR A 228 -18.70 -23.24 -2.45
N THR A 229 -19.72 -22.40 -2.25
CA THR A 229 -20.64 -21.88 -3.28
C THR A 229 -20.54 -20.36 -3.32
N LEU A 230 -21.11 -19.67 -4.32
CA LEU A 230 -21.14 -18.20 -4.30
C LEU A 230 -21.85 -17.68 -3.05
N LYS A 231 -22.98 -18.29 -2.67
CA LYS A 231 -23.70 -17.94 -1.44
C LYS A 231 -22.83 -18.12 -0.20
N GLY A 232 -22.12 -19.24 -0.10
CA GLY A 232 -21.25 -19.52 1.05
C GLY A 232 -20.03 -18.60 1.09
N LEU A 233 -19.42 -18.26 -0.05
CA LEU A 233 -18.37 -17.24 -0.13
C LEU A 233 -18.88 -15.89 0.35
N MET A 234 -20.08 -15.48 -0.07
CA MET A 234 -20.65 -14.20 0.36
C MET A 234 -20.92 -14.16 1.87
N GLU A 235 -21.40 -15.25 2.45
CA GLU A 235 -21.61 -15.34 3.89
C GLU A 235 -20.29 -15.38 4.67
N ALA A 236 -19.31 -16.11 4.15
CA ALA A 236 -17.96 -16.13 4.70
C ALA A 236 -17.36 -14.72 4.77
N LEU A 237 -17.42 -13.99 3.66
CA LEU A 237 -16.95 -12.60 3.58
C LEU A 237 -17.72 -11.67 4.54
N ARG A 238 -19.04 -11.82 4.68
CA ARG A 238 -19.84 -11.03 5.63
C ARG A 238 -19.47 -11.29 7.09
N ILE A 239 -19.23 -12.55 7.45
CA ILE A 239 -18.74 -12.94 8.78
C ILE A 239 -17.37 -12.30 9.04
N ARG A 240 -16.45 -12.36 8.07
CA ARG A 240 -15.12 -11.76 8.19
C ARG A 240 -15.16 -10.24 8.22
N HIS A 241 -15.99 -9.60 7.40
CA HIS A 241 -16.23 -8.15 7.43
C HIS A 241 -16.72 -7.69 8.82
N SER A 242 -17.72 -8.39 9.37
CA SER A 242 -18.21 -8.13 10.74
C SER A 242 -17.13 -8.36 11.81
N TYR A 243 -16.23 -9.33 11.61
CA TYR A 243 -15.07 -9.52 12.49
C TYR A 243 -14.12 -8.32 12.45
N PHE A 244 -13.82 -7.79 11.25
CA PHE A 244 -12.98 -6.61 11.06
C PHE A 244 -13.59 -5.35 11.73
N VAL A 245 -14.89 -5.13 11.56
CA VAL A 245 -15.63 -4.04 12.23
C VAL A 245 -15.50 -4.16 13.75
N LYS A 246 -15.67 -5.36 14.32
CA LYS A 246 -15.46 -5.61 15.76
C LYS A 246 -14.01 -5.38 16.21
N ARG A 247 -13.05 -5.39 15.30
CA ARG A 247 -11.64 -5.05 15.55
C ARG A 247 -11.29 -3.58 15.29
N GLY A 248 -12.28 -2.77 14.90
CA GLY A 248 -12.14 -1.33 14.73
C GLY A 248 -11.96 -0.87 13.29
N ALA A 249 -12.11 -1.76 12.30
CA ALA A 249 -12.05 -1.37 10.90
C ALA A 249 -13.04 -0.24 10.58
N LYS A 250 -12.58 0.74 9.79
CA LYS A 250 -13.39 1.86 9.30
C LYS A 250 -13.39 1.99 7.78
N ALA A 251 -12.59 1.19 7.08
CA ALA A 251 -12.49 1.23 5.64
C ALA A 251 -12.32 -0.17 5.05
N SER A 252 -12.73 -0.32 3.79
CA SER A 252 -12.34 -1.42 2.92
C SER A 252 -11.58 -0.86 1.72
N ASP A 253 -10.58 -1.60 1.26
CA ASP A 253 -9.77 -1.25 0.09
C ASP A 253 -9.99 -2.28 -1.02
N HIS A 254 -10.10 -1.81 -2.25
CA HIS A 254 -10.34 -2.63 -3.44
C HIS A 254 -9.37 -2.23 -4.55
N GLY A 255 -8.44 -3.12 -4.89
CA GLY A 255 -7.48 -2.94 -5.98
C GLY A 255 -8.01 -3.50 -7.30
N LEU A 256 -8.48 -2.63 -8.20
CA LEU A 256 -9.15 -3.02 -9.44
C LEU A 256 -8.38 -2.53 -10.69
N LEU A 257 -8.60 -3.17 -11.84
CA LEU A 257 -8.11 -2.61 -13.10
C LEU A 257 -8.93 -1.39 -13.51
N GLU A 258 -10.25 -1.53 -13.49
CA GLU A 258 -11.23 -0.46 -13.71
C GLU A 258 -12.24 -0.54 -12.56
N PRO A 259 -12.95 0.56 -12.23
CA PRO A 259 -13.87 0.58 -11.08
C PRO A 259 -15.19 -0.15 -11.39
N TYR A 260 -15.12 -1.47 -11.60
CA TYR A 260 -16.23 -2.34 -11.99
C TYR A 260 -17.37 -2.32 -10.95
N GLY A 261 -18.53 -1.79 -11.36
CA GLY A 261 -19.72 -1.64 -10.51
C GLY A 261 -21.03 -1.85 -11.27
N LEU A 262 -21.02 -2.61 -12.36
CA LEU A 262 -22.21 -2.93 -13.15
C LEU A 262 -23.29 -3.68 -12.33
N ARG A 263 -24.57 -3.50 -12.69
CA ARG A 263 -25.67 -4.25 -12.07
C ARG A 263 -25.73 -5.67 -12.64
N ILE A 264 -25.35 -6.65 -11.82
CA ILE A 264 -25.29 -8.06 -12.22
C ILE A 264 -26.22 -8.88 -11.34
N SER A 265 -27.05 -9.72 -11.98
CA SER A 265 -27.94 -10.61 -11.24
C SER A 265 -27.16 -11.70 -10.50
N GLN A 266 -27.65 -12.12 -9.33
CA GLN A 266 -27.08 -13.25 -8.58
C GLN A 266 -26.98 -14.52 -9.45
N LYS A 267 -27.99 -14.79 -10.29
CA LYS A 267 -27.97 -15.95 -11.21
C LYS A 267 -26.77 -15.91 -12.16
N ARG A 268 -26.42 -14.73 -12.70
CA ARG A 268 -25.27 -14.57 -13.59
C ARG A 268 -23.96 -14.73 -12.83
N ALA A 269 -23.84 -14.14 -11.65
CA ALA A 269 -22.65 -14.30 -10.80
C ALA A 269 -22.44 -15.78 -10.40
N GLU A 270 -23.52 -16.50 -10.07
CA GLU A 270 -23.47 -17.94 -9.73
C GLU A 270 -22.96 -18.78 -10.91
N GLN A 271 -23.42 -18.48 -12.13
CA GLN A 271 -22.93 -19.15 -13.33
C GLN A 271 -21.42 -18.95 -13.52
N ILE A 272 -20.93 -17.72 -13.33
CA ILE A 272 -19.49 -17.41 -13.44
C ILE A 272 -18.71 -18.13 -12.34
N PHE A 273 -19.22 -18.14 -11.11
CA PHE A 273 -18.61 -18.86 -10.00
C PHE A 273 -18.48 -20.35 -10.31
N GLN A 274 -19.54 -21.01 -10.78
CA GLN A 274 -19.53 -22.44 -11.14
C GLN A 274 -18.58 -22.73 -12.31
N GLN A 275 -18.51 -21.84 -13.29
CA GLN A 275 -17.55 -21.94 -14.39
C GLN A 275 -16.10 -21.92 -13.86
N ALA A 276 -15.76 -20.94 -13.02
CA ALA A 276 -14.42 -20.82 -12.46
C ALA A 276 -14.08 -21.96 -11.49
N TYR A 277 -14.97 -22.25 -10.54
CA TYR A 277 -14.70 -23.14 -9.41
C TYR A 277 -14.91 -24.63 -9.74
N ASP A 278 -16.07 -24.99 -10.30
CA ASP A 278 -16.45 -26.39 -10.56
C ASP A 278 -15.86 -26.91 -11.86
N LYS A 279 -15.90 -26.08 -12.92
CA LYS A 279 -15.42 -26.47 -14.26
C LYS A 279 -13.95 -26.13 -14.49
N GLY A 280 -13.34 -25.31 -13.65
CA GLY A 280 -11.95 -24.89 -13.79
C GLY A 280 -11.70 -23.95 -14.98
N GLU A 281 -12.73 -23.24 -15.44
CA GLU A 281 -12.59 -22.25 -16.51
C GLU A 281 -11.66 -21.11 -16.08
N LYS A 282 -10.65 -20.81 -16.90
CA LYS A 282 -9.69 -19.73 -16.66
C LYS A 282 -10.21 -18.43 -17.23
N PHE A 283 -10.44 -17.44 -16.37
CA PHE A 283 -10.82 -16.09 -16.79
C PHE A 283 -9.58 -15.23 -16.99
N SER A 284 -9.61 -14.35 -18.00
CA SER A 284 -8.59 -13.31 -18.15
C SER A 284 -8.99 -12.04 -17.40
N LEU A 285 -8.00 -11.22 -17.04
CA LEU A 285 -8.19 -9.95 -16.32
C LEU A 285 -9.24 -9.02 -16.97
N ARG A 286 -9.33 -9.02 -18.30
CA ARG A 286 -10.26 -8.16 -19.07
C ARG A 286 -11.49 -8.88 -19.60
N SER A 287 -11.67 -10.16 -19.31
CA SER A 287 -12.83 -10.92 -19.80
C SER A 287 -14.15 -10.35 -19.25
N LEU A 288 -15.24 -10.50 -19.99
CA LEU A 288 -16.57 -10.06 -19.56
C LEU A 288 -16.97 -10.71 -18.22
N GLY A 289 -16.71 -12.02 -18.05
CA GLY A 289 -17.00 -12.73 -16.80
C GLY A 289 -16.27 -12.14 -15.59
N THR A 290 -14.99 -11.75 -15.73
CA THR A 290 -14.26 -11.05 -14.66
C THR A 290 -14.93 -9.74 -14.29
N LYS A 291 -15.27 -8.90 -15.27
CA LYS A 291 -15.93 -7.61 -15.04
C LYS A 291 -17.26 -7.77 -14.32
N GLU A 292 -18.08 -8.71 -14.77
CA GLU A 292 -19.39 -8.99 -14.19
C GLU A 292 -19.28 -9.55 -12.76
N PHE A 293 -18.35 -10.49 -12.54
CA PHE A 293 -18.15 -11.08 -11.21
C PHE A 293 -17.67 -10.05 -10.20
N ILE A 294 -16.63 -9.27 -10.54
CA ILE A 294 -16.14 -8.20 -9.66
C ILE A 294 -17.24 -7.18 -9.39
N SER A 295 -18.00 -6.78 -10.41
CA SER A 295 -19.13 -5.85 -10.23
C SER A 295 -20.14 -6.38 -9.22
N TYR A 296 -20.54 -7.65 -9.33
CA TYR A 296 -21.44 -8.28 -8.34
C TYR A 296 -20.86 -8.23 -6.93
N MET A 297 -19.58 -8.59 -6.76
CA MET A 297 -18.90 -8.56 -5.46
C MET A 297 -18.83 -7.14 -4.88
N MET A 298 -18.54 -6.12 -5.70
CA MET A 298 -18.48 -4.72 -5.29
C MET A 298 -19.81 -4.20 -4.76
N HIS A 299 -20.94 -4.58 -5.35
CA HIS A 299 -22.26 -4.27 -4.80
C HIS A 299 -22.45 -4.86 -3.40
N GLN A 300 -21.99 -6.09 -3.18
CA GLN A 300 -22.06 -6.71 -1.85
C GLN A 300 -21.15 -6.02 -0.82
N PHE A 301 -19.94 -5.63 -1.20
CA PHE A 301 -19.04 -4.90 -0.29
C PHE A 301 -19.57 -3.51 0.05
N CYS A 302 -20.08 -2.77 -0.95
CA CYS A 302 -20.70 -1.46 -0.72
C CYS A 302 -21.90 -1.58 0.24
N ALA A 303 -22.75 -2.59 0.07
CA ALA A 303 -23.86 -2.84 0.99
C ALA A 303 -23.37 -3.14 2.43
N MET A 304 -22.37 -4.01 2.60
CA MET A 304 -21.79 -4.30 3.91
C MET A 304 -21.13 -3.07 4.55
N ASN A 305 -20.45 -2.25 3.75
CA ASN A 305 -19.82 -1.03 4.22
C ASN A 305 -20.84 0.02 4.66
N GLN A 306 -21.89 0.23 3.87
CA GLN A 306 -22.99 1.12 4.21
C GLN A 306 -23.66 0.69 5.53
N GLU A 307 -23.97 -0.61 5.68
CA GLU A 307 -24.57 -1.16 6.92
C GLU A 307 -23.71 -0.91 8.16
N LYS A 308 -22.38 -0.90 8.01
CA LYS A 308 -21.42 -0.76 9.11
C LYS A 308 -20.77 0.63 9.21
N GLY A 309 -21.15 1.57 8.35
CA GLY A 309 -20.53 2.90 8.28
C GLY A 309 -19.03 2.87 7.95
N MET A 310 -18.60 1.94 7.09
CA MET A 310 -17.22 1.87 6.60
C MET A 310 -17.07 2.66 5.29
N VAL A 311 -15.89 3.24 5.09
CA VAL A 311 -15.49 3.89 3.84
C VAL A 311 -15.12 2.84 2.80
N THR A 312 -15.61 2.99 1.57
CA THR A 312 -15.18 2.22 0.41
C THR A 312 -14.05 2.96 -0.31
N GLN A 313 -12.88 2.36 -0.40
CA GLN A 313 -11.74 2.87 -1.17
C GLN A 313 -11.57 2.02 -2.43
N ILE A 314 -11.46 2.65 -3.60
CA ILE A 314 -11.21 1.95 -4.87
C ILE A 314 -9.92 2.51 -5.47
N HIS A 315 -8.87 1.69 -5.48
CA HIS A 315 -7.63 1.94 -6.20
C HIS A 315 -7.73 1.30 -7.58
N TYR A 316 -7.65 2.09 -8.64
CA TYR A 316 -7.85 1.59 -10.00
C TYR A 316 -6.81 2.05 -11.01
N GLY A 317 -6.65 1.25 -12.07
CA GLY A 317 -5.77 1.55 -13.19
C GLY A 317 -4.38 0.94 -13.08
N ALA A 318 -4.13 -0.02 -12.18
CA ALA A 318 -2.89 -0.78 -12.16
C ALA A 318 -3.00 -2.03 -13.05
N VAL A 319 -2.04 -2.21 -13.96
CA VAL A 319 -1.78 -3.50 -14.62
C VAL A 319 -0.64 -4.16 -13.87
N ARG A 320 -0.98 -5.20 -13.11
CA ARG A 320 -0.03 -5.89 -12.24
C ARG A 320 0.83 -6.88 -13.01
N ASN A 321 2.06 -7.08 -12.53
CA ASN A 321 3.00 -8.08 -13.04
C ASN A 321 3.29 -7.94 -14.55
N ALA A 322 3.25 -6.71 -15.09
CA ALA A 322 3.47 -6.43 -16.50
C ALA A 322 4.90 -6.74 -16.95
N ASN A 323 5.88 -6.68 -16.03
CA ASN A 323 7.23 -7.17 -16.28
C ASN A 323 7.34 -8.66 -15.96
N GLU A 324 7.19 -9.51 -16.99
CA GLU A 324 7.23 -10.97 -16.86
C GLU A 324 8.55 -11.49 -16.27
N TYR A 325 9.69 -10.86 -16.59
CA TYR A 325 10.98 -11.26 -16.03
C TYR A 325 11.00 -11.07 -14.52
N LEU A 326 10.52 -9.93 -14.01
CA LEU A 326 10.45 -9.70 -12.57
C LEU A 326 9.49 -10.67 -11.89
N PHE A 327 8.31 -10.85 -12.47
CA PHE A 327 7.29 -11.74 -11.92
C PHE A 327 7.78 -13.20 -11.84
N LYS A 328 8.42 -13.70 -12.90
CA LYS A 328 8.93 -15.07 -12.94
C LYS A 328 10.03 -15.34 -11.91
N ASN A 329 10.89 -14.35 -11.63
CA ASN A 329 12.05 -14.54 -10.75
C ASN A 329 11.75 -14.19 -9.28
N TRP A 330 10.85 -13.24 -9.01
CA TRP A 330 10.62 -12.71 -7.67
C TRP A 330 9.14 -12.52 -7.27
N GLY A 331 8.20 -12.85 -8.15
CA GLY A 331 6.75 -12.80 -7.84
C GLY A 331 6.16 -11.39 -7.93
N THR A 332 5.11 -11.14 -7.13
CA THR A 332 4.34 -9.89 -7.13
C THR A 332 5.02 -8.79 -6.31
N ASP A 333 4.62 -7.54 -6.56
CA ASP A 333 4.98 -6.37 -5.74
C ASP A 333 6.50 -6.08 -5.71
N VAL A 334 7.19 -6.34 -6.83
CA VAL A 334 8.64 -6.13 -6.99
C VAL A 334 9.01 -4.99 -7.94
N GLY A 335 8.04 -4.11 -8.24
CA GLY A 335 8.21 -2.99 -9.17
C GLY A 335 7.96 -3.33 -10.64
N GLY A 336 7.24 -4.44 -10.90
CA GLY A 336 6.84 -4.89 -12.24
C GLY A 336 5.47 -4.39 -12.70
N ASP A 337 4.81 -3.55 -11.91
CA ASP A 337 3.47 -3.03 -12.19
C ASP A 337 3.54 -1.73 -13.00
N ILE A 338 2.54 -1.49 -13.86
CA ILE A 338 2.43 -0.27 -14.67
C ILE A 338 1.03 0.34 -14.54
N SER A 339 0.92 1.65 -14.80
CA SER A 339 -0.37 2.31 -14.94
C SER A 339 -1.00 1.96 -16.30
N ALA A 340 -2.30 1.70 -16.31
CA ALA A 340 -3.08 1.55 -17.52
C ALA A 340 -3.13 2.88 -18.28
N GLU A 341 -3.12 2.79 -19.61
CA GLU A 341 -3.29 3.97 -20.48
C GLU A 341 -4.71 4.53 -20.39
N ASN A 342 -5.71 3.64 -20.40
CA ASN A 342 -7.13 3.98 -20.38
C ASN A 342 -7.90 3.05 -19.43
N VAL A 343 -8.89 3.63 -18.75
CA VAL A 343 -9.89 2.91 -17.95
C VAL A 343 -11.27 3.54 -18.17
N ASN A 344 -12.32 2.74 -18.21
CA ASN A 344 -13.69 3.28 -18.33
C ASN A 344 -14.30 3.50 -16.94
N ILE A 345 -14.22 4.74 -16.45
CA ILE A 345 -14.63 5.10 -15.08
C ILE A 345 -16.15 5.25 -15.02
N VAL A 346 -16.69 6.16 -15.84
CA VAL A 346 -18.07 6.63 -15.76
C VAL A 346 -19.05 5.46 -15.92
N GLU A 347 -18.87 4.64 -16.95
CA GLU A 347 -19.79 3.51 -17.21
C GLU A 347 -19.83 2.54 -16.03
N TYR A 348 -18.67 2.23 -15.46
CA TYR A 348 -18.54 1.17 -14.47
C TYR A 348 -18.88 1.60 -13.05
N ILE A 349 -18.61 2.86 -12.66
CA ILE A 349 -18.91 3.33 -11.31
C ILE A 349 -20.37 3.80 -11.14
N LEU A 350 -21.01 4.27 -12.21
CA LEU A 350 -22.32 4.93 -12.16
C LEU A 350 -23.41 4.16 -11.38
N PRO A 351 -23.53 2.83 -11.52
CA PRO A 351 -24.54 2.11 -10.76
C PRO A 351 -24.24 2.09 -9.25
N LEU A 352 -22.97 2.00 -8.84
CA LEU A 352 -22.58 2.09 -7.43
C LEU A 352 -22.84 3.49 -6.87
N LEU A 353 -22.55 4.55 -7.65
CA LEU A 353 -22.87 5.92 -7.25
C LEU A 353 -24.35 6.10 -6.98
N SER A 354 -25.18 5.61 -7.90
CA SER A 354 -26.63 5.75 -7.81
C SER A 354 -27.23 4.96 -6.64
N GLU A 355 -26.62 3.83 -6.28
CA GLU A 355 -27.17 2.90 -5.28
C GLU A 355 -26.66 3.16 -3.85
N PHE A 356 -25.37 3.45 -3.69
CA PHE A 356 -24.73 3.55 -2.38
C PHE A 356 -24.23 4.96 -2.05
N PHE A 357 -24.04 5.84 -3.03
CA PHE A 357 -23.37 7.13 -2.87
C PHE A 357 -24.19 8.29 -3.46
N SER A 358 -25.52 8.18 -3.43
CA SER A 358 -26.43 9.08 -4.15
C SER A 358 -26.65 10.44 -3.48
N GLY A 359 -26.33 10.57 -2.19
CA GLY A 359 -26.67 11.76 -1.40
C GLY A 359 -28.12 11.83 -0.92
N GLU A 360 -28.97 10.85 -1.26
CA GLU A 360 -30.42 10.90 -0.96
C GLU A 360 -30.75 10.65 0.52
N SER A 361 -29.83 10.07 1.29
CA SER A 361 -30.01 9.83 2.73
C SER A 361 -28.72 10.03 3.52
N GLU A 362 -28.88 10.31 4.81
CA GLU A 362 -27.75 10.37 5.76
C GLU A 362 -27.07 9.01 5.95
N ASN A 363 -27.75 7.90 5.59
CA ASN A 363 -27.22 6.54 5.63
C ASN A 363 -26.49 6.14 4.34
N GLN A 364 -26.11 7.07 3.47
CA GLN A 364 -25.28 6.76 2.30
C GLN A 364 -23.90 6.24 2.70
N GLY A 365 -23.28 5.47 1.82
CA GLY A 365 -21.87 5.07 1.98
C GLY A 365 -20.92 6.24 1.75
N HIS A 366 -19.65 6.03 2.08
CA HIS A 366 -18.56 6.95 1.75
C HIS A 366 -17.64 6.29 0.72
N LEU A 367 -17.29 7.02 -0.35
CA LEU A 367 -16.44 6.53 -1.43
C LEU A 367 -15.20 7.41 -1.56
N ILE A 368 -14.04 6.79 -1.71
CA ILE A 368 -12.80 7.45 -2.15
C ILE A 368 -12.26 6.71 -3.37
N LEU A 369 -12.00 7.46 -4.44
CA LEU A 369 -11.46 6.95 -5.70
C LEU A 369 -9.98 7.35 -5.84
N TYR A 370 -9.12 6.37 -6.07
CA TYR A 370 -7.67 6.56 -6.24
C TYR A 370 -7.25 6.13 -7.65
N PRO A 371 -7.05 7.09 -8.58
CA PRO A 371 -6.55 6.79 -9.92
C PRO A 371 -5.03 6.58 -9.93
N MET A 372 -4.57 5.54 -10.62
CA MET A 372 -3.14 5.31 -10.87
C MET A 372 -2.54 6.19 -11.98
N ASN A 373 -3.37 6.87 -12.76
CA ASN A 373 -2.94 7.77 -13.83
C ASN A 373 -3.61 9.14 -13.65
N GLN A 374 -2.84 10.22 -13.68
CA GLN A 374 -3.34 11.58 -13.48
C GLN A 374 -4.32 12.03 -14.56
N VAL A 375 -4.28 11.44 -15.75
CA VAL A 375 -5.27 11.71 -16.81
C VAL A 375 -6.69 11.38 -16.33
N PHE A 376 -6.84 10.42 -15.41
CA PHE A 376 -8.13 10.03 -14.84
C PHE A 376 -8.67 11.03 -13.80
N ALA A 377 -7.81 11.91 -13.26
CA ALA A 377 -8.21 12.86 -12.22
C ALA A 377 -8.97 14.09 -12.77
N HIS A 378 -8.93 14.29 -14.09
CA HIS A 378 -9.58 15.41 -14.78
C HIS A 378 -10.79 14.99 -15.63
N THR A 379 -11.16 13.71 -15.58
CA THR A 379 -12.39 13.14 -16.18
C THR A 379 -13.42 12.92 -15.09
#